data_AF-A0A2D5BNA9-F1
#
_entry.id   AF-A0A2D5BNA9-F1
#
_cell.length_a   1.000
_cell.length_b   1.000
_cell.length_c   1.000
_cell.angle_alpha   90.00
_cell.angle_beta   90.00
_cell.angle_gamma   90.00
#
_symmetry.space_group_name_H-M   'P 1'
#
loop_
_entity.id
_entity.type
_entity.pdbx_description
1 polymer ?
#
loop_
_entity_poly.entity_id
_entity_poly.type
_entity_poly.pdbx_seq_one_letter_code
_entity_poly.pdbx_strand_id
1 'polypeptide(L)'
;MVRLLSVLAFLAVSLHVHAQRGPDPYAAARAEYRTRLAKVADDDAGGLLALASWCREVKLFGEMRMVAKKIIAIAPDHTQARTLLGERKVAGRWLNKTDAMKELGYVRYKSKWYTLDQYARLKADEGRAKRGRRIHAQVNRLVRRMGARSDTLRDRARDDLVTFARKEELQHLIPKARVLHAELASYWARVRAYEAAQVEVRLQKADLVRLRRFTTSLGTGQPVTLELPEVKRISLGTTVLVPVR
;
A
#
# COMPACT_ATOMS: atom_id res chain seq x y z
N MET A 1 -44.70 3.34 -3.11
CA MET A 1 -44.92 2.05 -2.41
C MET A 1 -43.79 1.04 -2.73
N VAL A 2 -42.52 1.38 -2.47
CA VAL A 2 -41.38 0.46 -2.67
C VAL A 2 -40.32 0.74 -1.61
N ARG A 3 -40.63 0.45 -0.34
CA ARG A 3 -39.66 0.57 0.79
C ARG A 3 -39.94 -0.40 1.95
N LEU A 4 -40.46 -1.60 1.68
CA LEU A 4 -40.77 -2.57 2.75
C LEU A 4 -40.29 -4.01 2.52
N LEU A 5 -39.60 -4.31 1.42
CA LEU A 5 -39.13 -5.67 1.12
C LEU A 5 -37.65 -5.93 1.49
N SER A 6 -36.91 -4.94 1.98
CA SER A 6 -35.46 -5.08 2.23
C SER A 6 -35.07 -5.34 3.69
N VAL A 7 -36.01 -5.23 4.64
CA VAL A 7 -35.71 -5.41 6.08
C VAL A 7 -35.95 -6.85 6.55
N LEU A 8 -36.83 -7.60 5.87
CA LEU A 8 -37.10 -9.01 6.22
C LEU A 8 -36.01 -9.99 5.76
N ALA A 9 -35.16 -9.61 4.80
CA ALA A 9 -34.05 -10.46 4.34
C ALA A 9 -32.86 -10.46 5.31
N PHE A 10 -32.71 -9.45 6.16
CA PHE A 10 -31.59 -9.36 7.13
C PHE A 10 -31.88 -10.07 8.47
N LEU A 11 -33.16 -10.24 8.82
CA LEU A 11 -33.57 -10.96 10.03
C LEU A 11 -33.55 -12.50 9.86
N ALA A 12 -33.66 -13.01 8.63
CA ALA A 12 -33.54 -14.45 8.35
C ALA A 12 -32.08 -14.96 8.33
N VAL A 13 -31.10 -14.08 8.15
CA VAL A 13 -29.67 -14.46 8.15
C VAL A 13 -29.07 -14.50 9.57
N SER A 14 -29.74 -13.90 10.56
CA SER A 14 -29.23 -13.85 11.94
C SER A 14 -29.66 -15.02 12.84
N LEU A 15 -30.66 -15.84 12.45
CA LEU A 15 -31.06 -17.04 13.20
C LEU A 15 -30.55 -18.37 12.61
N HIS A 16 -29.84 -18.36 11.48
CA HIS A 16 -29.29 -19.59 10.87
C HIS A 16 -27.79 -19.83 11.15
N VAL A 17 -27.12 -18.92 11.87
CA VAL A 17 -25.67 -19.00 12.17
C VAL A 17 -25.41 -19.48 13.60
N HIS A 18 -26.27 -20.32 14.20
CA HIS A 18 -26.06 -20.81 15.57
C HIS A 18 -26.08 -22.34 15.75
N ALA A 19 -26.14 -23.16 14.69
CA ALA A 19 -26.25 -24.60 14.88
C ALA A 19 -25.57 -25.48 13.82
N GLN A 20 -24.36 -25.13 13.35
CA GLN A 20 -23.48 -26.11 12.69
C GLN A 20 -22.03 -25.97 13.19
N ARG A 21 -21.81 -26.17 14.49
CA ARG A 21 -20.51 -26.68 14.94
C ARG A 21 -20.53 -28.18 14.67
N GLY A 22 -19.79 -28.63 13.66
CA GLY A 22 -19.52 -30.06 13.48
C GLY A 22 -18.97 -30.70 14.77
N PRO A 23 -18.99 -32.04 14.88
CA PRO A 23 -18.53 -32.74 16.08
C PRO A 23 -17.11 -32.30 16.45
N ASP A 24 -16.84 -32.04 17.75
CA ASP A 24 -15.51 -31.66 18.24
C ASP A 24 -14.51 -32.75 17.83
N PRO A 25 -13.52 -32.44 16.96
CA PRO A 25 -12.55 -33.44 16.50
C PRO A 25 -11.71 -34.03 17.64
N TYR A 26 -11.73 -33.40 18.82
CA TYR A 26 -11.03 -33.86 20.02
C TYR A 26 -11.93 -34.50 21.08
N ALA A 27 -13.23 -34.75 20.80
CA ALA A 27 -14.18 -35.26 21.80
C ALA A 27 -13.71 -36.56 22.47
N ALA A 28 -13.23 -37.53 21.70
CA ALA A 28 -12.69 -38.80 22.21
C ALA A 28 -11.45 -38.58 23.07
N ALA A 29 -10.52 -37.71 22.63
CA ALA A 29 -9.33 -37.37 23.39
C ALA A 29 -9.68 -36.65 24.71
N ARG A 30 -10.69 -35.77 24.74
CA ARG A 30 -11.16 -35.14 25.98
C ARG A 30 -11.85 -36.13 26.93
N ALA A 31 -12.52 -37.15 26.39
CA ALA A 31 -13.08 -38.22 27.21
C ALA A 31 -11.97 -39.03 27.89
N GLU A 32 -10.95 -39.43 27.13
CA GLU A 32 -9.77 -40.12 27.66
C GLU A 32 -9.00 -39.25 28.66
N TYR A 33 -8.87 -37.94 28.40
CA TYR A 33 -8.30 -36.98 29.36
C TYR A 33 -8.99 -37.05 30.73
N ARG A 34 -10.33 -37.03 30.76
CA ARG A 34 -11.09 -37.10 32.02
C ARG A 34 -10.86 -38.43 32.74
N THR A 35 -10.84 -39.53 32.00
CA THR A 35 -10.57 -40.87 32.55
C THR A 35 -9.18 -40.95 33.17
N ARG A 36 -8.16 -40.39 32.50
CA ARG A 36 -6.80 -40.35 33.04
C ARG A 36 -6.67 -39.42 34.24
N LEU A 37 -7.27 -38.23 34.17
CA LEU A 37 -7.26 -37.26 35.26
C LEU A 37 -7.88 -37.84 36.53
N ALA A 38 -8.98 -38.60 36.42
CA ALA A 38 -9.62 -39.24 37.56
C ALA A 38 -8.77 -40.32 38.27
N LYS A 39 -7.73 -40.83 37.59
CA LYS A 39 -6.81 -41.84 38.14
C LYS A 39 -5.56 -41.23 38.79
N VAL A 40 -5.33 -39.93 38.60
CA VAL A 40 -4.17 -39.21 39.14
C VAL A 40 -4.61 -38.48 40.40
N ALA A 41 -3.87 -38.65 41.50
CA ALA A 41 -4.13 -37.92 42.73
C ALA A 41 -3.86 -36.41 42.54
N ASP A 42 -4.62 -35.54 43.20
CA ASP A 42 -4.49 -34.09 43.02
C ASP A 42 -3.13 -33.54 43.51
N ASP A 43 -2.42 -34.24 44.39
CA ASP A 43 -1.09 -33.91 44.91
C ASP A 43 0.06 -34.66 44.21
N ASP A 44 -0.24 -35.58 43.28
CA ASP A 44 0.75 -36.33 42.51
C ASP A 44 1.26 -35.50 41.32
N ALA A 45 2.26 -34.66 41.57
CA ALA A 45 2.93 -33.86 40.55
C ALA A 45 3.52 -34.71 39.39
N GLY A 46 3.96 -35.94 39.67
CA GLY A 46 4.52 -36.85 38.67
C GLY A 46 3.45 -37.41 37.73
N GLY A 47 2.34 -37.89 38.29
CA GLY A 47 1.18 -38.34 37.51
C GLY A 47 0.54 -37.21 36.70
N LEU A 48 0.44 -36.01 37.28
CA LEU A 48 -0.05 -34.83 36.57
C LEU A 48 0.89 -34.44 35.42
N LEU A 49 2.20 -34.54 35.59
CA LEU A 49 3.16 -34.28 34.53
C LEU A 49 3.02 -35.27 33.37
N ALA A 50 2.85 -36.56 33.66
CA ALA A 50 2.62 -37.59 32.65
C ALA A 50 1.33 -37.28 31.85
N LEU A 51 0.25 -36.88 32.55
CA LEU A 51 -1.00 -36.46 31.92
C LEU A 51 -0.83 -35.23 31.04
N ALA A 52 -0.12 -34.21 31.52
CA ALA A 52 0.14 -32.99 30.74
C ALA A 52 0.98 -33.29 29.48
N SER A 53 1.96 -34.18 29.59
CA SER A 53 2.81 -34.60 28.47
C SER A 53 1.99 -35.33 27.41
N TRP A 54 1.12 -36.26 27.80
CA TRP A 54 0.18 -36.91 26.89
C TRP A 54 -0.78 -35.90 26.23
N CYS A 55 -1.33 -34.94 26.99
CA CYS A 55 -2.19 -33.89 26.43
C CYS A 55 -1.48 -33.11 25.32
N ARG A 56 -0.17 -32.87 25.45
CA ARG A 56 0.64 -32.21 24.42
C ARG A 56 0.73 -33.04 23.15
N GLU A 57 0.92 -34.36 23.26
CA GLU A 57 1.01 -35.29 22.13
C GLU A 57 -0.29 -35.35 21.34
N VAL A 58 -1.44 -35.41 22.02
CA VAL A 58 -2.77 -35.41 21.40
C VAL A 58 -3.29 -34.00 21.04
N LYS A 59 -2.44 -32.98 21.15
CA LYS A 59 -2.73 -31.57 20.83
C LYS A 59 -3.85 -30.93 21.67
N LEU A 60 -4.13 -31.47 22.86
CA LEU A 60 -5.01 -30.88 23.88
C LEU A 60 -4.27 -29.80 24.68
N PHE A 61 -3.88 -28.71 24.02
CA PHE A 61 -3.08 -27.63 24.63
C PHE A 61 -3.84 -26.83 25.71
N GLY A 62 -5.17 -26.86 25.72
CA GLY A 62 -5.98 -26.24 26.77
C GLY A 62 -5.82 -26.99 28.09
N GLU A 63 -6.10 -28.28 28.04
CA GLU A 63 -5.97 -29.24 29.14
C GLU A 63 -4.54 -29.34 29.65
N MET A 64 -3.56 -29.45 28.74
CA MET A 64 -2.13 -29.42 29.08
C MET A 64 -1.78 -28.21 29.96
N ARG A 65 -2.27 -27.01 29.60
CA ARG A 65 -2.02 -25.79 30.39
C ARG A 65 -2.73 -25.81 31.74
N MET A 66 -3.93 -26.38 31.84
CA MET A 66 -4.63 -26.50 33.11
C MET A 66 -3.89 -27.44 34.07
N VAL A 67 -3.46 -28.61 33.58
CA VAL A 67 -2.70 -29.58 34.37
C VAL A 67 -1.34 -29.00 34.78
N ALA A 68 -0.63 -28.33 33.87
CA ALA A 68 0.64 -27.68 34.20
C ALA A 68 0.48 -26.59 35.29
N LYS A 69 -0.64 -25.85 35.31
CA LYS A 69 -0.94 -24.90 36.40
C LYS A 69 -1.19 -25.60 37.74
N LYS A 70 -1.88 -26.76 37.75
CA LYS A 70 -2.04 -27.58 38.96
C LYS A 70 -0.67 -28.01 39.52
N ILE A 71 0.23 -28.49 38.65
CA ILE A 71 1.58 -28.89 39.06
C ILE A 71 2.33 -27.71 39.71
N ILE A 72 2.25 -26.51 39.14
CA ILE A 72 2.93 -25.31 39.68
C ILE A 72 2.33 -24.89 41.03
N ALA A 73 1.05 -25.13 41.29
CA ALA A 73 0.44 -24.85 42.59
C ALA A 73 0.99 -25.76 43.71
N ILE A 74 1.36 -27.00 43.38
CA ILE A 74 1.97 -27.98 44.31
C ILE A 74 3.47 -27.75 44.43
N ALA A 75 4.14 -27.58 43.28
CA ALA A 75 5.58 -27.43 43.17
C ALA A 75 5.92 -26.18 42.33
N PRO A 76 6.04 -24.99 42.97
CA PRO A 76 6.24 -23.73 42.27
C PRO A 76 7.50 -23.68 41.41
N ASP A 77 8.53 -24.47 41.69
CA ASP A 77 9.78 -24.52 40.90
C ASP A 77 9.86 -25.71 39.93
N HIS A 78 8.73 -26.37 39.64
CA HIS A 78 8.71 -27.52 38.73
C HIS A 78 9.03 -27.13 37.28
N THR A 79 10.29 -27.34 36.89
CA THR A 79 10.87 -26.92 35.60
C THR A 79 10.07 -27.37 34.38
N GLN A 80 9.66 -28.64 34.32
CA GLN A 80 8.94 -29.17 33.16
C GLN A 80 7.53 -28.58 33.02
N ALA A 81 6.78 -28.42 34.11
CA ALA A 81 5.45 -27.82 34.09
C ALA A 81 5.49 -26.35 33.60
N ARG A 82 6.46 -25.58 34.08
CA ARG A 82 6.68 -24.20 33.59
C ARG A 82 7.11 -24.14 32.14
N THR A 83 7.94 -25.08 31.71
CA THR A 83 8.31 -25.23 30.30
C THR A 83 7.09 -25.52 29.41
N LEU A 84 6.13 -26.36 29.88
CA LEU A 84 4.87 -26.61 29.18
C LEU A 84 4.00 -25.35 29.06
N LEU A 85 4.09 -24.42 30.01
CA LEU A 85 3.46 -23.10 29.92
C LEU A 85 4.22 -22.09 29.03
N GLY A 86 5.39 -22.47 28.51
CA GLY A 86 6.25 -21.59 27.71
C GLY A 86 7.04 -20.58 28.55
N GLU A 87 7.18 -20.84 29.85
CA GLU A 87 8.03 -20.08 30.75
C GLU A 87 9.45 -20.65 30.79
N ARG A 88 10.42 -19.79 31.05
CA ARG A 88 11.82 -20.16 31.25
C ARG A 88 12.40 -19.38 32.43
N LYS A 89 13.37 -19.98 33.12
CA LYS A 89 14.09 -19.30 34.21
C LYS A 89 15.13 -18.35 33.61
N VAL A 90 15.04 -17.06 33.93
CA VAL A 90 15.97 -16.00 33.52
C VAL A 90 16.22 -15.11 34.73
N ALA A 91 17.49 -14.90 35.09
CA ALA A 91 17.90 -14.12 36.27
C ALA A 91 17.15 -14.54 37.57
N GLY A 92 17.03 -15.85 37.79
CA GLY A 92 16.35 -16.41 38.97
C GLY A 92 14.82 -16.36 38.95
N ARG A 93 14.19 -15.72 37.95
CA ARG A 93 12.74 -15.56 37.83
C ARG A 93 12.18 -16.39 36.68
N TRP A 94 10.95 -16.89 36.83
CA TRP A 94 10.23 -17.55 35.75
C TRP A 94 9.50 -16.52 34.90
N LEU A 95 9.90 -16.40 33.64
CA LEU A 95 9.35 -15.43 32.70
C LEU A 95 8.83 -16.14 31.46
N ASN A 96 7.72 -15.66 30.91
CA ASN A 96 7.27 -16.09 29.58
C ASN A 96 8.30 -15.64 28.53
N LYS A 97 8.24 -16.25 27.33
CA LYS A 97 9.18 -15.95 26.23
C LYS A 97 9.32 -14.46 25.92
N THR A 98 8.24 -13.68 25.99
CA THR A 98 8.25 -12.24 25.67
C THR A 98 8.98 -11.44 26.75
N ASP A 99 8.67 -11.70 28.02
CA ASP A 99 9.25 -10.98 29.15
C ASP A 99 10.70 -11.40 29.36
N ALA A 100 11.03 -12.67 29.15
CA ALA A 100 12.41 -13.15 29.12
C ALA A 100 13.26 -12.41 28.08
N MET A 101 12.72 -12.16 26.88
CA MET A 101 13.44 -11.41 25.84
C MET A 101 13.61 -9.93 26.21
N LYS A 102 12.60 -9.30 26.83
CA LYS A 102 12.72 -7.92 27.32
C LYS A 102 13.75 -7.79 28.44
N GLU A 103 13.77 -8.73 29.38
CA GLU A 103 14.75 -8.79 30.47
C GLU A 103 16.19 -8.90 29.93
N LEU A 104 16.36 -9.63 28.82
CA LEU A 104 17.64 -9.74 28.10
C LEU A 104 17.97 -8.49 27.23
N GLY A 105 17.19 -7.42 27.31
CA GLY A 105 17.44 -6.17 26.59
C GLY A 105 16.98 -6.16 25.13
N TYR A 106 16.10 -7.09 24.73
CA TYR A 106 15.53 -7.11 23.38
C TYR A 106 14.22 -6.34 23.29
N VAL A 107 14.02 -5.66 22.16
CA VAL A 107 12.79 -4.96 21.80
C VAL A 107 12.13 -5.67 20.63
N ARG A 108 10.81 -5.91 20.76
CA ARG A 108 10.01 -6.47 19.68
C ARG A 108 9.57 -5.37 18.71
N TYR A 109 9.95 -5.49 17.45
CA TYR A 109 9.52 -4.59 16.38
C TYR A 109 9.17 -5.37 15.12
N LYS A 110 8.01 -5.09 14.51
CA LYS A 110 7.50 -5.77 13.30
C LYS A 110 7.67 -7.31 13.36
N SER A 111 7.26 -7.89 14.48
CA SER A 111 7.31 -9.35 14.75
C SER A 111 8.71 -9.97 14.86
N LYS A 112 9.78 -9.17 14.88
CA LYS A 112 11.15 -9.62 15.13
C LYS A 112 11.69 -9.01 16.42
N TRP A 113 12.68 -9.68 17.00
CA TRP A 113 13.39 -9.19 18.19
C TRP A 113 14.70 -8.54 17.76
N TYR A 114 14.98 -7.37 18.32
CA TYR A 114 16.19 -6.60 18.07
C TYR A 114 16.84 -6.26 19.40
N THR A 115 18.17 -6.18 19.43
CA THR A 115 18.84 -5.51 20.54
C THR A 115 18.51 -4.02 20.53
N LEU A 116 18.71 -3.32 21.64
CA LEU A 116 18.49 -1.87 21.71
C LEU A 116 19.28 -1.10 20.65
N ASP A 117 20.56 -1.44 20.43
CA ASP A 117 21.40 -0.82 19.39
C ASP A 117 20.89 -1.11 17.98
N GLN A 118 20.55 -2.37 17.67
CA GLN A 118 19.95 -2.72 16.37
C GLN A 118 18.64 -1.98 16.13
N TYR A 119 17.80 -1.85 17.15
CA TYR A 119 16.55 -1.12 17.07
C TYR A 119 16.79 0.38 16.84
N ALA A 120 17.75 0.98 17.54
CA ALA A 120 18.11 2.38 17.36
C ALA A 120 18.59 2.66 15.92
N ARG A 121 19.47 1.81 15.39
CA ARG A 121 19.94 1.89 13.99
C ARG A 121 18.77 1.76 13.02
N LEU A 122 17.91 0.76 13.20
CA LEU A 122 16.73 0.56 12.36
C LEU A 122 15.82 1.79 12.34
N LYS A 123 15.57 2.39 13.51
CA LYS A 123 14.72 3.59 13.62
C LYS A 123 15.39 4.81 12.99
N ALA A 124 16.70 4.95 13.13
CA ALA A 124 17.45 5.99 12.44
C ALA A 124 17.36 5.82 10.91
N ASP A 125 17.51 4.60 10.40
CA ASP A 125 17.42 4.28 8.97
C ASP A 125 16.01 4.57 8.42
N GLU A 126 14.96 4.12 9.12
CA GLU A 126 13.58 4.43 8.77
C GLU A 126 13.32 5.95 8.78
N GLY A 127 13.91 6.67 9.73
CA GLY A 127 13.87 8.13 9.81
C GLY A 127 14.52 8.79 8.59
N ARG A 128 15.75 8.37 8.24
CA ARG A 128 16.47 8.85 7.05
C ARG A 128 15.70 8.55 5.77
N ALA A 129 15.17 7.34 5.61
CA ALA A 129 14.38 6.95 4.45
C ALA A 129 13.08 7.76 4.34
N LYS A 130 12.38 8.00 5.46
CA LYS A 130 11.18 8.84 5.51
C LYS A 130 11.49 10.29 5.14
N ARG A 131 12.59 10.84 5.66
CA ARG A 131 13.08 12.19 5.29
C ARG A 131 13.38 12.26 3.80
N GLY A 132 14.13 11.30 3.25
CA GLY A 132 14.46 11.22 1.83
C GLY A 132 13.21 11.20 0.94
N ARG A 133 12.22 10.36 1.27
CA ARG A 133 10.93 10.31 0.54
C ARG A 133 10.19 11.64 0.57
N ARG A 134 10.15 12.32 1.72
CA ARG A 134 9.51 13.64 1.87
C ARG A 134 10.18 14.68 0.98
N ILE A 135 11.51 14.75 1.03
CA ILE A 135 12.30 15.68 0.22
C ILE A 135 12.05 15.42 -1.26
N HIS A 136 12.19 14.17 -1.71
CA HIS A 136 11.96 13.80 -3.10
C HIS A 136 10.56 14.17 -3.59
N ALA A 137 9.52 13.88 -2.80
CA ALA A 137 8.15 14.23 -3.14
C ALA A 137 7.94 15.75 -3.25
N GLN A 138 8.52 16.54 -2.34
CA GLN A 138 8.41 17.99 -2.36
C GLN A 138 9.16 18.60 -3.55
N VAL A 139 10.39 18.15 -3.83
CA VAL A 139 11.17 18.59 -5.00
C VAL A 139 10.41 18.29 -6.29
N ASN A 140 9.93 17.06 -6.48
CA ASN A 140 9.16 16.69 -7.68
C ASN A 140 7.90 17.54 -7.85
N ARG A 141 7.19 17.85 -6.76
CA ARG A 141 6.01 18.71 -6.80
C ARG A 141 6.36 20.12 -7.29
N LEU A 142 7.44 20.70 -6.79
CA LEU A 142 7.89 22.04 -7.17
C LEU A 142 8.42 22.08 -8.60
N VAL A 143 9.20 21.07 -9.00
CA VAL A 143 9.67 20.91 -10.39
C VAL A 143 8.50 20.80 -11.37
N ARG A 144 7.46 20.01 -11.05
CA ARG A 144 6.25 19.93 -11.87
C ARG A 144 5.53 21.28 -11.99
N ARG A 145 5.41 22.03 -10.88
CA ARG A 145 4.82 23.39 -10.90
C ARG A 145 5.66 24.37 -11.73
N MET A 146 6.98 24.21 -11.74
CA MET A 146 7.89 24.99 -12.57
C MET A 146 7.69 24.73 -14.07
N GLY A 147 7.09 23.60 -14.45
CA GLY A 147 6.67 23.33 -15.83
C GLY A 147 5.42 24.08 -16.29
N ALA A 148 4.74 24.83 -15.42
CA ALA A 148 3.51 25.53 -15.76
C ALA A 148 3.71 26.55 -16.90
N ARG A 149 2.69 26.72 -17.75
CA ARG A 149 2.69 27.74 -18.82
C ARG A 149 2.69 29.18 -18.29
N SER A 150 2.13 29.40 -17.11
CA SER A 150 2.10 30.71 -16.45
C SER A 150 3.46 31.09 -15.86
N ASP A 151 3.97 32.25 -16.27
CA ASP A 151 5.29 32.76 -15.87
C ASP A 151 5.35 32.97 -14.34
N THR A 152 4.30 33.56 -13.74
CA THR A 152 4.20 33.79 -12.29
C THR A 152 4.23 32.49 -11.48
N LEU A 153 3.59 31.42 -11.98
CA LEU A 153 3.63 30.12 -11.32
C LEU A 153 5.01 29.47 -11.40
N ARG A 154 5.71 29.61 -12.54
CA ARG A 154 7.08 29.12 -12.68
C ARG A 154 8.05 29.83 -11.75
N ASP A 155 7.96 31.16 -11.68
CA ASP A 155 8.79 31.98 -10.80
C ASP A 155 8.60 31.59 -9.33
N ARG A 156 7.34 31.53 -8.87
CA ARG A 156 7.02 31.07 -7.51
C ARG A 156 7.53 29.66 -7.24
N ALA A 157 7.38 28.73 -8.18
CA ALA A 157 7.87 27.36 -8.01
C ALA A 157 9.41 27.29 -7.90
N ARG A 158 10.12 28.16 -8.63
CA ARG A 158 11.59 28.32 -8.55
C ARG A 158 12.01 28.88 -7.20
N ASP A 159 11.33 29.91 -6.71
CA ASP A 159 11.62 30.52 -5.40
C ASP A 159 11.27 29.59 -4.23
N ASP A 160 10.14 28.88 -4.31
CA ASP A 160 9.74 27.85 -3.36
C ASP A 160 10.81 26.74 -3.29
N LEU A 161 11.35 26.31 -4.45
CA LEU A 161 12.37 25.27 -4.51
C LEU A 161 13.70 25.74 -3.93
N VAL A 162 14.11 26.98 -4.20
CA VAL A 162 15.33 27.56 -3.61
C VAL A 162 15.20 27.68 -2.09
N THR A 163 14.05 28.16 -1.61
CA THR A 163 13.77 28.29 -0.17
C THR A 163 13.77 26.93 0.51
N PHE A 164 13.11 25.94 -0.10
CA PHE A 164 13.09 24.57 0.39
C PHE A 164 14.49 23.94 0.40
N ALA A 165 15.27 24.15 -0.66
CA ALA A 165 16.63 23.63 -0.77
C ALA A 165 17.56 24.22 0.30
N ARG A 166 17.43 25.51 0.65
CA ARG A 166 18.17 26.10 1.79
C ARG A 166 17.78 25.46 3.11
N LYS A 167 16.47 25.30 3.36
CA LYS A 167 15.94 24.73 4.60
C LYS A 167 16.37 23.27 4.82
N GLU A 168 16.48 22.49 3.75
CA GLU A 168 16.84 21.07 3.83
C GLU A 168 18.33 20.79 3.56
N GLU A 169 19.16 21.84 3.48
CA GLU A 169 20.62 21.76 3.24
C GLU A 169 20.98 21.08 1.90
N LEU A 170 20.24 21.45 0.85
CA LEU A 170 20.40 20.95 -0.52
C LEU A 170 20.91 22.06 -1.45
N GLN A 171 21.97 22.77 -1.05
CA GLN A 171 22.48 23.95 -1.76
C GLN A 171 22.83 23.66 -3.22
N HIS A 172 23.26 22.44 -3.53
CA HIS A 172 23.54 21.97 -4.89
C HIS A 172 22.32 22.00 -5.83
N LEU A 173 21.08 22.02 -5.31
CA LEU A 173 19.86 22.13 -6.11
C LEU A 173 19.55 23.57 -6.53
N ILE A 174 20.05 24.57 -5.82
CA ILE A 174 19.78 25.99 -6.09
C ILE A 174 20.21 26.40 -7.52
N PRO A 175 21.46 26.15 -7.97
CA PRO A 175 21.84 26.48 -9.34
C PRO A 175 21.02 25.69 -10.38
N LYS A 176 20.75 24.41 -10.12
CA LYS A 176 19.94 23.56 -11.02
C LYS A 176 18.51 24.07 -11.17
N ALA A 177 17.89 24.53 -10.08
CA ALA A 177 16.55 25.12 -10.11
C ALA A 177 16.49 26.38 -10.98
N ARG A 178 17.54 27.22 -10.94
CA ARG A 178 17.63 28.43 -11.76
C ARG A 178 17.82 28.11 -13.24
N VAL A 179 18.70 27.16 -13.56
CA VAL A 179 18.92 26.70 -14.95
C VAL A 179 17.63 26.14 -15.53
N LEU A 180 16.98 25.20 -14.83
CA LEU A 180 15.73 24.59 -15.27
C LEU A 180 14.62 25.64 -15.50
N HIS A 181 14.51 26.61 -14.59
CA HIS A 181 13.55 27.70 -14.74
C HIS A 181 13.80 28.53 -16.01
N ALA A 182 15.06 28.87 -16.30
CA ALA A 182 15.44 29.62 -17.50
C ALA A 182 15.15 28.83 -18.79
N GLU A 183 15.45 27.53 -18.81
CA GLU A 183 15.14 26.64 -19.93
C GLU A 183 13.63 26.55 -20.20
N LEU A 184 12.83 26.37 -19.14
CA LEU A 184 11.38 26.31 -19.24
C LEU A 184 10.77 27.65 -19.65
N ALA A 185 11.31 28.77 -19.17
CA ALA A 185 10.90 30.10 -19.62
C ALA A 185 11.15 30.28 -21.13
N SER A 186 12.33 29.86 -21.60
CA SER A 186 12.72 29.93 -23.01
C SER A 186 11.85 29.01 -23.88
N TYR A 187 11.53 27.81 -23.40
CA TYR A 187 10.59 26.90 -24.05
C TYR A 187 9.22 27.54 -24.23
N TRP A 188 8.60 28.05 -23.15
CA TRP A 188 7.27 28.66 -23.23
C TRP A 188 7.24 29.95 -24.04
N ALA A 189 8.33 30.72 -24.06
CA ALA A 189 8.47 31.87 -24.95
C ALA A 189 8.41 31.45 -26.43
N ARG A 190 9.12 30.37 -26.81
CA ARG A 190 9.05 29.81 -28.18
C ARG A 190 7.66 29.29 -28.53
N VAL A 191 7.00 28.60 -27.60
CA VAL A 191 5.62 28.11 -27.80
C VAL A 191 4.67 29.29 -28.06
N ARG A 192 4.75 30.35 -27.25
CA ARG A 192 3.92 31.55 -27.44
C ARG A 192 4.21 32.26 -28.76
N ALA A 193 5.49 32.36 -29.14
CA ALA A 193 5.88 32.95 -30.42
C ALA A 193 5.34 32.13 -31.60
N TYR A 194 5.40 30.80 -31.52
CA TYR A 194 4.85 29.91 -32.53
C TYR A 194 3.34 30.06 -32.66
N GLU A 195 2.60 30.06 -31.54
CA GLU A 195 1.15 30.25 -31.53
C GLU A 195 0.74 31.63 -32.06
N ALA A 196 1.48 32.69 -31.70
CA ALA A 196 1.22 34.04 -32.21
C ALA A 196 1.52 34.18 -33.72
N ALA A 197 2.43 33.35 -34.24
CA ALA A 197 2.77 33.28 -35.65
C ALA A 197 1.87 32.31 -36.43
N GLN A 198 0.77 31.79 -35.87
CA GLN A 198 -0.20 31.00 -36.64
C GLN A 198 -1.25 31.92 -37.24
N VAL A 199 -1.53 31.74 -38.54
CA VAL A 199 -2.71 32.34 -39.19
C VAL A 199 -3.78 31.27 -39.31
N GLU A 200 -5.00 31.64 -38.91
CA GLU A 200 -6.19 30.84 -39.16
C GLU A 200 -6.52 30.95 -40.66
N VAL A 201 -6.22 29.92 -41.44
CA VAL A 201 -6.63 29.85 -42.84
C VAL A 201 -8.01 29.21 -42.89
N ARG A 202 -9.04 30.05 -43.05
CA ARG A 202 -10.41 29.59 -43.33
C ARG A 202 -10.57 29.38 -44.83
N LEU A 203 -10.62 28.12 -45.28
CA LEU A 203 -11.07 27.83 -46.63
C LEU A 203 -12.58 28.07 -46.71
N GLN A 204 -12.98 29.13 -47.42
CA GLN A 204 -14.39 29.37 -47.71
C GLN A 204 -14.93 28.28 -48.64
N LYS A 205 -16.12 27.81 -48.30
CA LYS A 205 -16.94 26.81 -48.98
C LYS A 205 -16.85 26.91 -50.51
N ALA A 206 -16.28 25.90 -51.15
CA ALA A 206 -16.40 25.71 -52.59
C ALA A 206 -17.62 24.83 -52.89
N ASP A 207 -18.61 25.36 -53.58
CA ASP A 207 -19.73 24.58 -54.10
C ASP A 207 -19.35 23.98 -55.46
N LEU A 208 -18.92 22.72 -55.43
CA LEU A 208 -18.52 21.97 -56.61
C LEU A 208 -19.76 21.32 -57.25
N VAL A 209 -20.14 21.80 -58.44
CA VAL A 209 -21.32 21.34 -59.19
C VAL A 209 -20.87 20.47 -60.37
N ARG A 210 -21.42 19.25 -60.48
CA ARG A 210 -21.16 18.26 -61.55
C ARG A 210 -19.69 17.80 -61.68
N LEU A 211 -19.12 17.26 -60.61
CA LEU A 211 -17.82 16.59 -60.66
C LEU A 211 -17.97 15.07 -60.76
N ARG A 212 -17.34 14.47 -61.79
CA ARG A 212 -17.29 13.01 -62.01
C ARG A 212 -15.99 12.38 -61.50
N ARG A 213 -14.89 13.14 -61.52
CA ARG A 213 -13.57 12.76 -61.00
C ARG A 213 -12.96 13.92 -60.25
N PHE A 214 -12.35 13.65 -59.10
CA PHE A 214 -11.40 14.59 -58.51
C PHE A 214 -10.22 13.84 -57.88
N THR A 215 -9.08 14.52 -57.84
CA THR A 215 -7.84 14.01 -57.26
C THR A 215 -7.57 14.79 -55.98
N THR A 216 -7.30 14.10 -54.89
CA THR A 216 -6.97 14.73 -53.60
C THR A 216 -5.77 14.07 -52.95
N SER A 217 -4.98 14.87 -52.24
CA SER A 217 -3.88 14.44 -51.39
C SER A 217 -4.25 14.69 -49.93
N LEU A 218 -4.97 13.74 -49.33
CA LEU A 218 -5.22 13.75 -47.90
C LEU A 218 -4.04 13.08 -47.18
N GLY A 219 -3.04 13.87 -46.82
CA GLY A 219 -1.85 13.44 -46.08
C GLY A 219 -0.55 13.48 -46.89
N THR A 220 0.53 12.89 -46.36
CA THR A 220 1.89 12.91 -46.95
C THR A 220 2.12 11.87 -48.06
N GLY A 221 1.05 11.31 -48.63
CA GLY A 221 1.10 10.24 -49.63
C GLY A 221 0.89 10.73 -51.07
N GLN A 222 1.06 9.83 -52.04
CA GLN A 222 0.75 10.11 -53.45
C GLN A 222 -0.74 10.44 -53.64
N PRO A 223 -1.11 11.39 -54.52
CA PRO A 223 -2.50 11.78 -54.74
C PRO A 223 -3.35 10.59 -55.18
N VAL A 224 -4.56 10.47 -54.63
CA VAL A 224 -5.53 9.43 -55.01
C VAL A 224 -6.65 10.09 -55.80
N THR A 225 -6.99 9.49 -56.95
CA THR A 225 -8.11 9.91 -57.79
C THR A 225 -9.33 9.04 -57.48
N LEU A 226 -10.44 9.68 -57.14
CA LEU A 226 -11.70 8.99 -56.83
C LEU A 226 -12.72 9.29 -57.95
N GLU A 227 -13.31 8.25 -58.51
CA GLU A 227 -14.51 8.35 -59.37
C GLU A 227 -15.76 8.23 -58.50
N LEU A 228 -16.64 9.22 -58.59
CA LEU A 228 -17.89 9.23 -57.84
C LEU A 228 -19.09 9.18 -58.80
N PRO A 229 -20.16 8.40 -58.49
CA PRO A 229 -21.43 8.54 -59.19
C PRO A 229 -21.96 9.96 -58.96
N GLU A 230 -22.49 10.58 -60.02
CA GLU A 230 -22.76 12.02 -60.17
C GLU A 230 -23.27 12.72 -58.89
N VAL A 231 -22.36 13.30 -58.10
CA VAL A 231 -22.71 13.99 -56.85
C VAL A 231 -23.09 15.43 -57.17
N LYS A 232 -24.33 15.82 -56.86
CA LYS A 232 -24.88 17.14 -57.25
C LYS A 232 -24.29 18.33 -56.48
N ARG A 233 -23.82 18.14 -55.25
CA ARG A 233 -23.18 19.17 -54.43
C ARG A 233 -22.36 18.53 -53.32
N ILE A 234 -21.10 18.94 -53.16
CA ILE A 234 -20.25 18.59 -52.01
C ILE A 234 -19.78 19.90 -51.39
N SER A 235 -19.97 20.07 -50.08
CA SER A 235 -19.42 21.21 -49.33
C SER A 235 -18.35 20.71 -48.38
N LEU A 236 -17.12 21.16 -48.57
CA LEU A 236 -15.99 20.86 -47.68
C LEU A 236 -15.64 22.14 -46.92
N GLY A 237 -15.74 22.09 -45.59
CA GLY A 237 -15.22 23.11 -44.70
C GLY A 237 -14.08 22.51 -43.88
N THR A 238 -12.88 23.05 -44.01
CA THR A 238 -11.76 22.69 -43.13
C THR A 238 -11.11 23.94 -42.59
N THR A 239 -10.71 23.88 -41.32
CA THR A 239 -9.94 24.95 -40.66
C THR A 239 -8.58 24.36 -40.33
N VAL A 240 -7.51 24.93 -40.88
CA VAL A 240 -6.14 24.49 -40.62
C VAL A 240 -5.35 25.68 -40.11
N LEU A 241 -4.68 25.51 -38.97
CA LEU A 241 -3.73 26.48 -38.44
C LEU A 241 -2.41 26.32 -39.19
N VAL A 242 -2.04 27.34 -39.97
CA VAL A 242 -0.80 27.33 -40.75
C VAL A 242 0.19 28.30 -40.10
N PRO A 243 1.44 27.88 -39.83
CA PRO A 243 2.47 28.80 -39.36
C PRO A 243 2.79 29.82 -40.47
N VAL A 244 2.82 31.10 -40.11
CA VAL A 244 3.32 32.18 -40.96
C VAL A 244 4.84 32.03 -41.02
N ARG A 245 5.34 31.72 -42.22
CA ARG A 245 6.79 31.76 -42.52
C ARG A 245 7.23 33.17 -42.82
#